data_AF-A0A5C7DM12-F1
#
_entry.id   AF-A0A5C7DM12-F1
#
_cell.length_a   1.000
_cell.length_b   1.000
_cell.length_c   1.000
_cell.angle_alpha   90.00
_cell.angle_beta   90.00
_cell.angle_gamma   90.00
#
_symmetry.space_group_name_H-M   'P 1'
#
loop_
_entity.id
_entity.type
_entity.pdbx_description
1 polymer ?
#
loop_
_entity_poly.entity_id
_entity_poly.type
_entity_poly.pdbx_seq_one_letter_code
_entity_poly.pdbx_strand_id
1 'polypeptide(L)' 'MSLEKVKETIFAYDKEVIDCEILRAKNVDLTYSKIYFKGVLLTGSSELPNNPFYFGELDQDNAIKQ' A
#
# COMPACT_ATOMS: atom_id res chain seq x y z
N MET A 1 -22.52 -13.50 2.32
CA MET A 1 -22.32 -12.55 1.18
C MET A 1 -20.94 -11.97 1.34
N SER A 2 -20.06 -12.12 0.35
CA SER A 2 -18.81 -11.36 0.31
C SER A 2 -19.21 -9.89 0.14
N LEU A 3 -19.08 -9.08 1.19
CA LEU A 3 -19.20 -7.63 1.05
C LEU A 3 -18.04 -7.19 0.17
N GLU A 4 -18.33 -6.86 -1.08
CA GLU A 4 -17.35 -6.33 -1.99
C GLU A 4 -16.71 -5.09 -1.34
N LYS A 5 -15.37 -5.05 -1.28
CA LYS A 5 -14.66 -3.94 -0.63
C LYS A 5 -14.86 -2.67 -1.46
N VAL A 6 -14.94 -1.54 -0.78
CA VAL A 6 -15.12 -0.23 -1.42
C VAL A 6 -13.77 0.27 -1.92
N LYS A 7 -13.70 0.62 -3.20
CA LYS A 7 -12.51 1.25 -3.79
C LYS A 7 -12.58 2.76 -3.56
N GLU A 8 -11.50 3.34 -3.03
CA GLU A 8 -11.44 4.78 -2.76
C GLU A 8 -10.28 5.47 -3.49
N THR A 9 -10.36 6.80 -3.54
CA THR A 9 -9.24 7.67 -3.90
C THR A 9 -8.88 8.52 -2.69
N ILE A 10 -7.70 8.26 -2.13
CA ILE A 10 -7.20 8.90 -0.92
C ILE A 10 -6.23 9.99 -1.31
N PHE A 11 -6.43 11.20 -0.79
CA PHE A 11 -5.51 12.32 -0.95
C PHE A 11 -4.81 12.55 0.39
N ALA A 12 -3.49 12.59 0.35
CA ALA A 12 -2.65 12.87 1.51
C ALA A 12 -1.72 14.05 1.21
N TYR A 13 -1.46 14.85 2.24
CA TYR A 13 -0.59 16.02 2.24
C TYR A 13 0.55 15.85 3.25
N ASP A 14 1.38 16.88 3.38
CA ASP A 14 2.54 16.86 4.28
C ASP A 14 2.10 16.54 5.71
N LYS A 15 2.81 15.59 6.35
CA LYS A 15 2.60 15.17 7.75
C LYS A 15 1.24 14.50 8.05
N GLU A 16 0.47 14.12 7.04
CA GLU A 16 -0.71 13.28 7.22
C GLU A 16 -0.32 11.80 7.35
N VAL A 17 -1.07 11.07 8.16
CA VAL A 17 -0.89 9.64 8.40
C VAL A 17 -2.05 8.89 7.75
N ILE A 18 -1.74 7.91 6.91
CA ILE A 18 -2.72 6.97 6.38
C ILE A 18 -2.63 5.69 7.20
N ASP A 19 -3.64 5.44 8.04
CA ASP A 19 -3.72 4.22 8.85
C ASP A 19 -4.53 3.13 8.11
N CYS A 20 -3.84 2.08 7.69
CA CYS A 20 -4.43 0.96 6.97
C CYS A 20 -5.45 0.16 7.81
N GLU A 21 -5.33 0.13 9.14
CA GLU A 21 -6.29 -0.56 10.00
C GLU A 21 -7.62 0.19 10.05
N ILE A 22 -7.57 1.52 10.11
CA ILE A 22 -8.76 2.37 10.05
C ILE A 22 -9.48 2.19 8.70
N LEU A 23 -8.73 2.15 7.60
CA LEU A 23 -9.29 1.91 6.27
C LEU A 23 -9.92 0.51 6.16
N ARG A 24 -9.27 -0.52 6.73
CA ARG A 24 -9.81 -1.88 6.76
C ARG A 24 -11.11 -1.96 7.57
N ALA A 25 -11.18 -1.29 8.72
CA ALA A 25 -12.40 -1.20 9.53
C ALA A 25 -13.55 -0.49 8.79
N LYS A 26 -13.23 0.43 7.87
CA LYS A 26 -14.18 1.09 6.96
C LYS A 26 -14.54 0.27 5.71
N ASN A 27 -14.07 -0.97 5.61
CA ASN A 27 -14.27 -1.85 4.45
C ASN A 27 -13.67 -1.32 3.13
N VAL A 28 -12.58 -0.54 3.22
CA VAL A 28 -11.85 -0.03 2.05
C VAL A 28 -10.92 -1.10 1.47
N ASP A 29 -10.87 -1.16 0.15
CA ASP A 29 -9.98 -2.01 -0.62
C ASP A 29 -8.55 -1.46 -0.61
N LEU A 30 -7.69 -2.00 0.23
CA LEU A 30 -6.28 -1.58 0.33
C LEU A 30 -5.40 -2.02 -0.86
N THR A 31 -5.88 -2.94 -1.71
CA THR A 31 -5.10 -3.46 -2.84
C THR A 31 -5.34 -2.62 -4.09
N TYR A 32 -6.58 -2.17 -4.32
CA TYR A 32 -6.95 -1.48 -5.57
C TYR A 32 -7.42 -0.03 -5.39
N SER A 33 -7.40 0.52 -4.17
CA SER A 33 -7.60 1.97 -3.97
C SER A 33 -6.41 2.78 -4.44
N LYS A 34 -6.66 4.04 -4.83
CA LYS A 34 -5.63 4.98 -5.30
C LYS A 34 -5.19 5.90 -4.16
N ILE A 35 -3.90 6.17 -4.06
CA ILE A 35 -3.35 7.13 -3.09
C ILE A 35 -2.61 8.22 -3.86
N TYR A 36 -2.93 9.49 -3.56
CA TYR A 36 -2.25 10.67 -4.08
C TYR A 36 -1.52 11.38 -2.94
N PHE A 37 -0.21 11.61 -3.07
CA PHE A 37 0.54 12.44 -2.14
C PHE A 37 0.84 13.79 -2.77
N LYS A 38 0.36 14.89 -2.18
CA LYS A 38 0.48 16.26 -2.72
C LYS A 38 0.05 16.37 -4.19
N GLY A 39 -1.00 15.62 -4.57
CA GLY A 39 -1.53 15.58 -5.94
C GLY A 39 -0.79 14.63 -6.90
N VAL A 40 0.27 13.96 -6.45
CA VAL A 40 1.00 12.96 -7.24
C VAL A 40 0.45 11.58 -6.94
N LEU A 41 -0.04 10.86 -7.97
CA LEU A 41 -0.47 9.47 -7.82
C LEU A 41 0.73 8.61 -7.42
N LEU A 42 0.61 7.91 -6.29
CA LEU A 42 1.59 6.91 -5.87
C LEU A 42 1.31 5.62 -6.65
N THR A 43 2.04 5.43 -7.74
CA THR A 43 2.17 4.12 -8.37
C THR A 43 3.22 3.36 -7.59
N GLY A 44 2.88 2.20 -7.01
CA GLY A 44 3.89 1.35 -6.37
C GLY A 44 5.09 1.13 -7.30
N SER A 45 6.29 1.02 -6.74
CA SER A 45 7.48 0.72 -7.55
C SER A 45 7.51 -0.77 -7.89
N SER A 46 8.05 -1.12 -9.06
CA SER A 46 8.68 -2.43 -9.20
C SER A 46 9.84 -2.48 -8.21
N GLU A 47 9.88 -3.50 -7.36
CA GLU A 47 11.03 -3.72 -6.49
C GLU A 47 12.27 -3.92 -7.36
N LEU A 48 13.12 -2.90 -7.40
CA LEU A 48 14.40 -3.00 -8.08
C LEU A 48 15.40 -3.59 -7.07
N PRO A 49 16.16 -4.64 -7.42
CA PRO A 49 17.14 -5.25 -6.51
C PRO A 49 18.21 -4.27 -6.00
N ASN A 50 18.38 -3.13 -6.68
CA ASN A 50 19.30 -2.05 -6.30
C ASN A 50 18.62 -0.88 -5.58
N ASN A 51 17.33 -0.98 -5.24
CA ASN A 51 16.65 0.03 -4.44
C ASN A 51 17.14 -0.07 -2.98
N PRO A 52 17.65 1.02 -2.37
CA PRO A 52 18.13 1.00 -0.98
C PRO A 52 17.02 0.68 0.04
N PHE A 53 15.76 0.68 -0.37
CA PHE A 53 14.60 0.28 0.44
C PHE A 53 14.01 -1.07 0.02
N TYR A 54 14.68 -1.84 -0.84
CA TYR A 54 14.31 -3.23 -1.12
C TYR A 54 14.72 -4.09 0.07
N PHE A 55 13.74 -4.65 0.77
CA PHE A 55 13.97 -5.48 1.95
C PHE A 55 14.27 -6.94 1.61
N GLY A 56 14.23 -7.34 0.33
CA GLY A 56 14.38 -8.73 -0.12
C GLY A 56 13.04 -9.41 -0.45
N GLU A 57 13.09 -10.54 -1.14
CA GLU A 57 11.92 -11.40 -1.39
C GLU A 57 11.69 -12.33 -0.18
N LEU A 58 10.43 -12.60 0.16
CA LEU A 58 10.12 -13.66 1.12
C LEU A 58 10.33 -15.03 0.48
N ASP A 59 10.99 -15.93 1.19
CA ASP A 59 11.06 -17.34 0.82
C ASP A 59 9.79 -18.11 1.24
N GLN A 60 9.77 -19.42 0.99
CA GLN A 60 8.64 -20.28 1.29
C GLN A 60 8.32 -20.40 2.79
N ASP A 61 9.27 -20.04 3.65
CA ASP A 61 9.16 -20.06 5.10
C ASP A 61 8.86 -18.65 5.67
N ASN A 62 8.55 -17.68 4.81
CA ASN A 62 8.38 -16.26 5.13
C ASN A 62 9.64 -15.61 5.74
N ALA A 63 10.83 -16.12 5.45
CA ALA A 63 12.08 -15.45 5.77
C ALA A 63 12.49 -14.54 4.62
N ILE A 64 13.12 -13.41 4.97
CA ILE A 64 13.67 -12.49 3.97
C ILE A 64 14.91 -13.12 3.34
N LYS A 65 14.89 -13.30 2.02
CA LYS A 65 16.03 -13.72 1.22
C LYS A 65 16.89 -12.49 0.90
N GLN A 66 18.08 -12.44 1.49
CA GLN A 66 19.14 -11.48 1.12
C GLN A 66 19.84 -11.88 -0.18
#